data_AF-A0A382GVQ7-F1
#
_entry.id   AF-A0A382GVQ7-F1
#
_cell.length_a   1.000
_cell.length_b   1.000
_cell.length_c   1.000
_cell.angle_alpha   90.00
_cell.angle_beta   90.00
_cell.angle_gamma   90.00
#
_symmetry.space_group_name_H-M   'P 1'
#
loop_
_entity.id
_entity.type
_entity.pdbx_description
1 polymer ?
#
loop_
_entity_poly.entity_id
_entity_poly.type
_entity_poly.pdbx_seq_one_letter_code
_entity_poly.pdbx_strand_id
1 'polypeptide(L)' 'MHEFDHESEELVQSVFRYALDRLRNQPPLDGPKSADELQVLVGETITTAGLGATEVLRRYTDHLAPACISADHPRYLAF' A
#
# COMPACT_ATOMS: atom_id res chain seq x y z
N MET A 1 8.98 -13.11 -17.15
CA MET A 1 8.52 -12.90 -15.77
C MET A 1 9.55 -13.37 -14.73
N HIS A 2 10.85 -13.17 -14.98
CA HIS A 2 11.97 -13.35 -14.03
C HIS A 2 13.16 -12.42 -14.35
N GLU A 3 13.01 -11.50 -15.31
CA GLU A 3 14.02 -10.50 -15.59
C GLU A 3 13.66 -9.23 -14.84
N PHE A 4 14.64 -8.68 -14.14
CA PHE A 4 14.54 -7.35 -13.55
C PHE A 4 14.73 -6.35 -14.68
N ASP A 5 13.62 -5.86 -15.22
CA ASP A 5 13.57 -4.86 -16.26
C ASP A 5 13.39 -3.45 -15.68
N HIS A 6 13.36 -2.45 -16.56
CA HIS A 6 13.23 -1.05 -16.17
C HIS A 6 11.91 -0.78 -15.41
N GLU A 7 10.81 -1.41 -15.84
CA GLU A 7 9.50 -1.27 -15.19
C GLU A 7 9.54 -1.82 -13.74
N SER A 8 10.21 -2.95 -13.53
CA SER A 8 10.43 -3.53 -12.21
C SER A 8 11.29 -2.62 -11.32
N GLU A 9 12.31 -1.97 -11.88
CA GLU A 9 13.15 -1.00 -11.17
C GLU A 9 12.36 0.23 -10.72
N GLU A 10 11.55 0.81 -11.61
CA GLU A 10 10.70 1.96 -11.29
C GLU A 10 9.66 1.65 -10.21
N LEU A 11 9.08 0.45 -10.26
CA LEU A 11 8.17 -0.03 -9.21
C LEU A 11 8.88 -0.12 -7.87
N VAL A 12 10.05 -0.76 -7.82
CA VAL A 12 10.84 -0.90 -6.59
C VAL A 12 11.19 0.46 -6.01
N GLN A 13 11.64 1.41 -6.83
CA GLN A 13 11.93 2.78 -6.40
C GLN A 13 10.68 3.47 -5.82
N SER A 14 9.51 3.25 -6.42
CA SER A 14 8.26 3.84 -5.95
C SER A 14 7.81 3.27 -4.61
N VAL A 15 7.97 1.96 -4.40
CA VAL A 15 7.72 1.29 -3.12
C VAL A 15 8.66 1.82 -2.03
N PHE A 16 9.96 1.93 -2.33
CA PHE A 16 10.92 2.48 -1.38
C PHE A 16 10.63 3.94 -1.04
N ARG A 17 10.24 4.76 -2.03
CA ARG A 17 9.86 6.15 -1.80
C ARG A 17 8.69 6.25 -0.82
N TYR A 18 7.65 5.44 -1.01
CA TYR A 18 6.51 5.37 -0.10
C TYR A 18 6.92 4.93 1.31
N ALA A 19 7.70 3.86 1.43
CA ALA A 19 8.16 3.35 2.73
C ALA A 19 9.00 4.40 3.49
N LEU A 20 9.91 5.07 2.80
CA LEU A 20 10.74 6.14 3.38
C LEU A 20 9.90 7.35 3.81
N ASP A 21 8.90 7.73 3.03
CA ASP A 21 7.98 8.81 3.39
C ASP A 21 7.22 8.49 4.68
N ARG A 22 6.65 7.27 4.77
CA ARG A 22 5.93 6.79 5.95
C ARG A 22 6.82 6.79 7.21
N LEU A 23 8.06 6.34 7.09
CA LEU A 23 9.03 6.38 8.20
C LEU A 23 9.38 7.80 8.65
N ARG A 24 9.51 8.75 7.71
CA ARG A 24 9.85 10.15 8.02
C ARG A 24 8.69 10.91 8.65
N ASN A 25 7.49 10.71 8.12
CA ASN A 25 6.33 11.53 8.46
C ASN A 25 5.48 10.96 9.60
N GLN A 26 5.77 9.74 10.07
CA GLN A 26 5.04 9.05 11.14
C GLN A 26 3.52 9.04 10.87
N PRO A 27 3.01 8.07 10.09
CA PRO A 27 1.59 8.03 9.74
C PRO A 27 0.73 7.99 11.01
N PRO A 28 -0.56 8.37 10.95
CA PRO A 28 -1.48 8.22 12.06
C PRO A 28 -1.50 6.79 12.62
N LEU A 29 -2.08 6.63 13.81
CA LEU A 29 -2.46 5.31 14.29
C LEU A 29 -3.68 4.84 13.49
N ASP A 30 -3.39 4.29 12.33
CA ASP A 30 -4.35 3.82 11.34
C ASP A 30 -5.21 2.68 11.88
N GLY A 31 -6.34 2.42 11.21
CA GLY A 31 -7.37 1.55 11.76
C GLY A 31 -8.23 0.88 10.70
N PRO A 32 -8.86 -0.24 11.03
CA PRO A 32 -9.54 -1.09 10.05
C PRO A 32 -10.75 -0.40 9.43
N LYS A 33 -11.04 -0.80 8.19
CA LYS A 33 -12.32 -0.57 7.50
C LYS A 33 -13.04 -1.90 7.34
N SER A 34 -14.35 -1.87 7.16
CA SER A 34 -15.10 -3.09 6.81
C SER A 34 -14.71 -3.60 5.42
N ALA A 35 -14.95 -4.90 5.19
CA ALA A 35 -14.66 -5.50 3.89
C ALA A 35 -15.45 -4.84 2.75
N ASP A 36 -16.71 -4.48 3.00
CA ASP A 36 -17.57 -3.82 2.00
C ASP A 36 -17.06 -2.42 1.65
N GLU A 37 -16.63 -1.63 2.64
CA GLU A 37 -16.01 -0.32 2.39
C GLU A 37 -14.74 -0.45 1.57
N LEU A 38 -13.88 -1.42 1.89
CA LEU A 38 -12.66 -1.67 1.13
C LEU A 38 -12.96 -2.14 -0.30
N GLN A 39 -13.98 -2.97 -0.48
CA GLN A 39 -14.40 -3.42 -1.81
C GLN A 39 -14.89 -2.25 -2.68
N VAL A 40 -15.61 -1.28 -2.10
CA VAL A 40 -16.05 -0.06 -2.81
C VAL A 40 -14.87 0.84 -3.17
N LEU A 41 -13.90 1.00 -2.27
CA LEU A 41 -12.75 1.89 -2.47
C LEU A 41 -11.71 1.30 -3.44
N VAL A 42 -11.44 0.00 -3.32
CA VAL A 42 -10.34 -0.67 -4.04
C VAL A 42 -10.83 -1.38 -5.29
N GLY A 43 -12.09 -1.81 -5.34
CA GLY A 43 -12.66 -2.54 -6.47
C GLY A 43 -12.03 -3.92 -6.70
N GLU A 44 -12.16 -4.44 -7.92
CA GLU A 44 -11.54 -5.70 -8.32
C GLU A 44 -10.02 -5.53 -8.49
N THR A 45 -9.24 -6.38 -7.80
CA THR A 45 -7.77 -6.30 -7.74
C THR A 45 -7.05 -7.32 -8.60
N ILE A 46 -7.73 -8.40 -8.99
CA ILE A 46 -7.20 -9.48 -9.81
C ILE A 46 -8.02 -9.53 -11.09
N THR A 47 -7.43 -9.06 -12.18
CA THR A 47 -8.07 -9.01 -13.50
C THR A 47 -7.20 -9.72 -14.53
N THR A 48 -7.80 -10.17 -15.63
CA THR A 48 -7.07 -10.81 -16.74
C THR A 48 -6.04 -9.90 -17.38
N ALA A 49 -6.30 -8.59 -17.41
CA ALA A 49 -5.38 -7.58 -17.94
C ALA A 49 -4.28 -7.19 -16.95
N GLY A 50 -4.43 -7.52 -15.66
CA GLY A 50 -3.68 -6.87 -14.60
C GLY A 50 -4.08 -5.41 -14.40
N LEU A 51 -3.69 -4.84 -13.26
CA LEU A 51 -3.96 -3.43 -12.95
C LEU A 51 -2.77 -2.51 -13.28
N GLY A 52 -1.58 -3.07 -13.46
CA GLY A 52 -0.35 -2.31 -13.61
C GLY A 52 0.20 -1.79 -12.27
N ALA A 53 1.53 -1.68 -12.20
CA ALA A 53 2.27 -1.39 -10.97
C ALA A 53 1.84 -0.07 -10.29
N THR A 54 1.67 0.99 -11.08
CA THR A 54 1.30 2.32 -10.58
C THR A 54 -0.09 2.34 -9.94
N GLU A 55 -1.08 1.71 -10.57
CA GLU A 55 -2.45 1.70 -10.06
C GLU A 55 -2.57 0.81 -8.81
N VAL A 56 -1.85 -0.32 -8.78
CA VAL A 56 -1.76 -1.18 -7.58
C VAL A 56 -1.17 -0.39 -6.42
N LEU A 57 -0.05 0.29 -6.64
CA LEU A 57 0.60 1.06 -5.58
C LEU A 57 -0.32 2.18 -5.08
N ARG A 58 -0.98 2.91 -6.00
CA ARG A 58 -1.93 3.98 -5.64
C ARG A 58 -3.09 3.46 -4.78
N ARG A 59 -3.78 2.41 -5.20
CA ARG A 59 -4.88 1.81 -4.41
C ARG A 59 -4.41 1.34 -3.05
N TYR A 60 -3.20 0.77 -2.98
CA TYR A 60 -2.61 0.34 -1.72
C TYR A 60 -2.36 1.54 -0.79
N THR A 61 -1.67 2.57 -1.26
CA THR A 61 -1.32 3.74 -0.43
C THR A 61 -2.53 4.56 -0.02
N ASP A 62 -3.54 4.68 -0.88
CA ASP A 62 -4.72 5.50 -0.62
C ASP A 62 -5.73 4.82 0.32
N HIS A 63 -5.82 3.49 0.31
CA HIS A 63 -6.93 2.77 0.94
C HIS A 63 -6.51 1.60 1.83
N LEU A 64 -5.61 0.73 1.36
CA LEU A 64 -5.26 -0.48 2.10
C LEU A 64 -4.28 -0.21 3.23
N ALA A 65 -3.24 0.59 2.99
CA ALA A 65 -2.26 0.90 4.01
C ALA A 65 -2.86 1.67 5.21
N PRO A 66 -3.73 2.69 5.03
CA PRO A 66 -4.42 3.33 6.14
C PRO A 66 -5.47 2.46 6.84
N ALA A 67 -5.81 1.30 6.26
CA ALA A 67 -6.70 0.32 6.87
C ALA A 67 -5.94 -0.74 7.71
N CYS A 68 -4.60 -0.72 7.67
CA CYS A 68 -3.75 -1.57 8.50
C CYS A 68 -3.30 -0.80 9.74
N ILE A 69 -3.23 -1.48 10.89
CA ILE A 69 -2.69 -0.86 12.10
C ILE A 69 -1.21 -0.51 11.91
N SER A 70 -0.86 0.75 12.18
CA SER A 70 0.53 1.24 12.12
C SER A 70 1.35 0.70 13.29
N ALA A 71 1.83 -0.55 13.17
CA ALA A 71 2.59 -1.24 14.22
C ALA A 71 3.95 -0.59 14.55
N ASP A 72 4.47 0.21 13.62
CA ASP A 72 5.68 1.02 13.77
C ASP A 72 5.43 2.37 14.47
N HIS A 73 4.17 2.70 14.78
CA HIS A 73 3.82 3.93 15.48
C HIS A 73 4.26 3.87 16.96
N PRO A 74 4.93 4.89 17.54
CA PRO A 74 5.43 4.87 18.93
C PRO A 74 4.38 4.66 20.02
N ARG A 75 3.11 4.89 19.68
CA ARG A 75 1.93 4.66 20.55
C ARG A 75 1.21 3.33 20.29
N TYR A 76 1.72 2.46 19.42
CA TYR A 76 1.23 1.10 19.29
C TYR A 76 1.77 0.27 20.47
N LEU A 77 0.90 -0.04 21.43
CA LEU A 77 1.26 -0.68 22.70
C LEU A 77 0.62 -2.07 22.86
N ALA A 78 0.07 -2.65 21.79
CA ALA A 78 -0.47 -4.01 21.81
C ALA A 78 0.67 -5.02 21.57
N PHE A 79 0.78 -6.01 22.46
CA PHE A 79 1.75 -7.10 22.42
C PHE A 79 1.09 -8.42 22.85
#